data_AF-A0A7K7R982-F1
#
_entry.id   AF-A0A7K7R982-F1
#
_cell.length_a   1.000
_cell.length_b   1.000
_cell.length_c   1.000
_cell.angle_alpha   90.00
_cell.angle_beta   90.00
_cell.angle_gamma   90.00
#
_symmetry.space_group_name_H-M   'P 1'
#
loop_
_entity.id
_entity.type
_entity.pdbx_description
1 polymer ?
#
loop_
_entity_poly.entity_id
_entity_poly.type
_entity_poly.pdbx_seq_one_letter_code
_entity_poly.pdbx_strand_id
1 'polypeptide(L)'
;LGMNTVQLYMKVPGSRTPGHQENNNFCSVNINIGPGDCEWFAALGAEHYWETIATFCDRHGVDYLTGSWWPILEDLYRSNIPVYRFVQRPGDLVWINAGTVHWVQATGWCNNIAWNCPLNVPMLSPAYQYQLALERYEWNEVKNVKSIVPMIHVSWNVARTVKISDPDLYKMIKYCLLQSIKHCQVQRESLLRAGKKIAYQGRVKDEPAYYCNECDVEVFNILFVTSDTGGRNTYLVHCEGCARRRGGGLAGVVVLEQYKTEELMQIYDGFTL
;
A
#
# COMPACT_ATOMS: atom_id res chain seq x y z
N LEU A 1 9.80 4.23 -1.85
CA LEU A 1 10.40 5.57 -2.03
C LEU A 1 9.29 6.53 -2.41
N GLY A 2 9.32 7.79 -1.96
CA GLY A 2 8.26 8.78 -2.21
C GLY A 2 7.13 8.80 -1.20
N MET A 3 6.94 7.72 -0.45
CA MET A 3 5.98 7.67 0.66
C MET A 3 6.61 8.16 1.95
N ASN A 4 7.58 7.43 2.49
CA ASN A 4 8.32 7.77 3.71
C ASN A 4 9.60 8.58 3.46
N THR A 5 9.78 9.07 2.24
CA THR A 5 10.94 9.83 1.75
C THR A 5 10.42 10.92 0.83
N VAL A 6 10.99 12.13 0.91
CA VAL A 6 10.54 13.27 0.12
C VAL A 6 10.83 13.06 -1.37
N GLN A 7 9.85 13.33 -2.22
CA GLN A 7 10.00 13.46 -3.67
C GLN A 7 9.90 14.92 -4.10
N LEU A 8 10.75 15.30 -5.06
CA LEU A 8 10.75 16.62 -5.69
C LEU A 8 10.16 16.52 -7.10
N TYR A 9 9.31 17.47 -7.45
CA TYR A 9 8.70 17.63 -8.76
C TYR A 9 9.13 18.98 -9.32
N MET A 10 9.72 19.00 -10.52
CA MET A 10 10.09 20.22 -11.24
C MET A 10 9.14 20.39 -12.43
N LYS A 11 8.43 21.51 -12.52
CA LYS A 11 7.29 21.67 -13.42
C LYS A 11 7.39 22.94 -14.27
N VAL A 12 6.92 22.81 -15.51
CA VAL A 12 6.60 23.92 -16.42
C VAL A 12 5.07 24.05 -16.57
N PRO A 13 4.52 25.17 -17.05
CA PRO A 13 3.08 25.31 -17.28
C PRO A 13 2.52 24.16 -18.12
N GLY A 14 1.42 23.56 -17.64
CA GLY A 14 0.79 22.39 -18.27
C GLY A 14 1.34 21.04 -17.84
N SER A 15 2.38 20.98 -16.99
CA SER A 15 2.83 19.71 -16.38
C SER A 15 1.72 19.14 -15.51
N ARG A 16 1.38 17.85 -15.71
CA ARG A 16 0.25 17.20 -15.06
C ARG A 16 0.67 15.98 -14.26
N THR A 17 0.08 15.84 -13.08
CA THR A 17 -0.07 14.55 -12.41
C THR A 17 -1.50 14.08 -12.68
N PRO A 18 -1.70 12.96 -13.40
CA PRO A 18 -3.03 12.47 -13.75
C PRO A 18 -3.84 12.03 -12.52
N GLY A 19 -5.10 11.68 -12.74
CA GLY A 19 -5.99 11.17 -11.71
C GLY A 19 -5.46 9.92 -11.05
N HIS A 20 -5.46 9.92 -9.72
CA HIS A 20 -5.08 8.77 -8.91
C HIS A 20 -5.61 8.90 -7.47
N GLN A 21 -5.52 7.80 -6.74
CA GLN A 21 -5.47 7.79 -5.28
C GLN A 21 -4.03 7.46 -4.87
N GLU A 22 -3.63 7.93 -3.70
CA GLU A 22 -2.32 7.60 -3.13
C GLU A 22 -2.14 6.08 -2.94
N ASN A 23 -0.88 5.64 -2.93
CA ASN A 23 -0.55 4.23 -2.72
C ASN A 23 -1.15 3.73 -1.40
N ASN A 24 -1.88 2.62 -1.46
CA ASN A 24 -2.61 2.07 -0.31
C ASN A 24 -3.49 3.12 0.42
N ASN A 25 -4.04 4.10 -0.31
CA ASN A 25 -4.92 5.16 0.21
C ASN A 25 -4.31 5.98 1.37
N PHE A 26 -2.98 6.06 1.48
CA PHE A 26 -2.33 6.89 2.50
C PHE A 26 -2.56 8.37 2.27
N CYS A 27 -2.67 9.15 3.33
CA CYS A 27 -2.64 10.61 3.24
C CYS A 27 -1.35 11.10 2.58
N SER A 28 -1.43 12.27 1.94
CA SER A 28 -0.30 12.90 1.26
C SER A 28 -0.18 14.37 1.64
N VAL A 29 1.06 14.83 1.72
CA VAL A 29 1.42 16.23 1.95
C VAL A 29 2.14 16.73 0.72
N ASN A 30 1.72 17.89 0.23
CA ASN A 30 2.38 18.56 -0.87
C ASN A 30 2.63 20.03 -0.53
N ILE A 31 3.84 20.51 -0.76
CA ILE A 31 4.21 21.93 -0.59
C ILE A 31 4.67 22.48 -1.94
N ASN A 32 4.07 23.59 -2.38
CA ASN A 32 4.51 24.32 -3.55
C ASN A 32 5.66 25.25 -3.17
N ILE A 33 6.80 25.09 -3.82
CA ILE A 33 8.00 25.92 -3.65
C ILE A 33 7.89 27.22 -4.46
N GLY A 34 7.12 27.22 -5.54
CA GLY A 34 6.98 28.35 -6.46
C GLY A 34 8.07 28.46 -7.53
N PRO A 35 8.14 29.58 -8.26
CA PRO A 35 7.35 30.81 -8.09
C PRO A 35 5.91 30.74 -8.64
N GLY A 36 5.62 29.80 -9.54
CA GLY A 36 4.28 29.62 -10.12
C GLY A 36 3.33 28.84 -9.22
N ASP A 37 2.05 28.88 -9.57
CA ASP A 37 1.00 28.17 -8.83
C ASP A 37 0.77 26.75 -9.38
N CYS A 38 0.10 25.92 -8.58
CA CYS A 38 -0.51 24.66 -9.02
C CYS A 38 -2.02 24.74 -8.89
N GLU A 39 -2.74 24.21 -9.87
CA GLU A 39 -4.18 24.00 -9.80
C GLU A 39 -4.47 22.54 -9.42
N TRP A 40 -5.31 22.39 -8.40
CA TRP A 40 -5.70 21.11 -7.83
C TRP A 40 -7.16 20.82 -8.10
N PHE A 41 -7.44 19.54 -8.31
CA PHE A 41 -8.77 19.00 -8.43
C PHE A 41 -8.88 17.75 -7.56
N ALA A 42 -9.93 17.66 -6.76
CA ALA A 42 -10.17 16.52 -5.89
C ALA A 42 -11.66 16.17 -5.85
N ALA A 43 -12.01 14.89 -5.95
CA ALA A 43 -13.39 14.43 -5.75
C ALA A 43 -13.65 14.24 -4.25
N LEU A 44 -14.64 14.94 -3.70
CA LEU A 44 -14.99 14.85 -2.27
C LEU A 44 -15.71 13.53 -1.97
N GLY A 45 -15.47 12.93 -0.81
CA GLY A 45 -16.11 11.67 -0.42
C GLY A 45 -15.65 10.52 -1.32
N ALA A 46 -14.37 10.55 -1.72
CA ALA A 46 -13.81 9.59 -2.65
C ALA A 46 -13.94 8.15 -2.17
N GLU A 47 -14.13 7.85 -0.88
CA GLU A 47 -14.53 6.51 -0.44
C GLU A 47 -15.82 6.00 -1.10
N HIS A 48 -16.71 6.91 -1.51
CA HIS A 48 -18.00 6.60 -2.13
C HIS A 48 -17.99 6.70 -3.66
N TYR A 49 -17.13 7.54 -4.24
CA TYR A 49 -17.17 7.83 -5.68
C TYR A 49 -16.02 7.23 -6.48
N TRP A 50 -14.98 6.68 -5.84
CA TRP A 50 -13.83 6.12 -6.55
C TRP A 50 -14.24 4.99 -7.52
N GLU A 51 -15.23 4.17 -7.16
CA GLU A 51 -15.75 3.11 -8.03
C GLU A 51 -16.47 3.67 -9.28
N THR A 52 -17.22 4.77 -9.12
CA THR A 52 -17.84 5.46 -10.24
C THR A 52 -16.79 6.06 -11.17
N ILE A 53 -15.72 6.62 -10.61
CA ILE A 53 -14.58 7.14 -11.39
C ILE A 53 -13.83 6.00 -12.09
N ALA A 54 -13.65 4.86 -11.42
CA ALA A 54 -13.09 3.66 -12.03
C ALA A 54 -13.95 3.17 -13.20
N THR A 55 -15.28 3.22 -13.06
CA THR A 55 -16.22 2.88 -14.14
C THR A 55 -16.07 3.81 -15.35
N PHE A 56 -15.79 5.10 -15.15
CA PHE A 56 -15.45 5.99 -16.26
C PHE A 56 -14.16 5.56 -16.95
N CYS A 57 -13.13 5.22 -16.18
CA CYS A 57 -11.86 4.74 -16.71
C CYS A 57 -12.07 3.48 -17.58
N ASP A 58 -12.80 2.49 -17.06
CA ASP A 58 -13.13 1.27 -17.78
C ASP A 58 -13.89 1.53 -19.09
N ARG A 59 -14.88 2.44 -19.08
CA ARG A 59 -15.64 2.82 -20.30
C ARG A 59 -14.76 3.47 -21.37
N HIS A 60 -13.70 4.17 -20.96
CA HIS A 60 -12.75 4.79 -21.87
C HIS A 60 -11.53 3.90 -22.18
N GLY A 61 -11.52 2.65 -21.69
CA GLY A 61 -10.46 1.68 -21.96
C GLY A 61 -9.12 2.04 -21.30
N VAL A 62 -9.15 2.77 -20.18
CA VAL A 62 -7.96 3.11 -19.38
C VAL A 62 -8.07 2.47 -18.00
N ASP A 63 -6.99 1.87 -17.51
CA ASP A 63 -6.97 1.26 -16.18
C ASP A 63 -7.00 2.33 -15.08
N TYR A 64 -7.89 2.16 -14.09
CA TYR A 64 -8.06 3.13 -13.00
C TYR A 64 -6.83 3.22 -12.08
N LEU A 65 -6.21 2.09 -11.73
CA LEU A 65 -5.16 2.02 -10.70
C LEU A 65 -3.77 2.37 -11.25
N THR A 66 -3.50 2.03 -12.51
CA THR A 66 -2.18 2.08 -13.13
C THR A 66 -2.14 2.92 -14.42
N GLY A 67 -3.31 3.25 -14.98
CA GLY A 67 -3.41 4.05 -16.19
C GLY A 67 -3.19 5.55 -15.92
N SER A 68 -3.00 6.29 -17.01
CA SER A 68 -2.87 7.75 -16.98
C SER A 68 -4.14 8.39 -17.54
N TRP A 69 -5.02 8.87 -16.65
CA TRP A 69 -6.31 9.44 -17.02
C TRP A 69 -6.49 10.86 -16.46
N TRP A 70 -7.26 11.68 -17.17
CA TRP A 70 -7.60 13.05 -16.76
C TRP A 70 -9.13 13.23 -16.86
N PRO A 71 -9.84 13.38 -15.73
CA PRO A 71 -11.31 13.40 -15.75
C PRO A 71 -11.91 14.52 -16.59
N ILE A 72 -13.02 14.20 -17.26
CA ILE A 72 -13.89 15.18 -17.90
C ILE A 72 -14.83 15.72 -16.82
N LEU A 73 -14.68 17.00 -16.44
CA LEU A 73 -15.45 17.61 -15.35
C LEU A 73 -16.97 17.56 -15.59
N GLU A 74 -17.39 17.64 -16.85
CA GLU A 74 -18.81 17.53 -17.24
C GLU A 74 -19.40 16.15 -16.91
N ASP A 75 -18.63 15.06 -17.07
CA ASP A 75 -19.10 13.71 -16.76
C ASP A 75 -19.24 13.50 -15.25
N LEU A 76 -18.28 14.05 -14.47
CA LEU A 76 -18.34 14.07 -13.01
C LEU A 76 -19.56 14.87 -12.53
N TYR A 77 -19.81 16.04 -13.13
CA TYR A 77 -20.98 16.87 -12.83
C TYR A 77 -22.29 16.14 -13.12
N ARG A 78 -22.42 15.52 -14.30
CA ARG A 78 -23.61 14.72 -14.69
C ARG A 78 -23.86 13.53 -13.79
N SER A 79 -22.82 13.01 -13.15
CA SER A 79 -22.90 11.90 -12.20
C SER A 79 -22.99 12.36 -10.74
N ASN A 80 -23.27 13.66 -10.50
CA ASN A 80 -23.38 14.26 -9.17
C ASN A 80 -22.14 14.02 -8.28
N ILE A 81 -20.94 13.98 -8.87
CA ILE A 81 -19.69 13.86 -8.14
C ILE A 81 -19.16 15.26 -7.82
N PRO A 82 -19.13 15.68 -6.54
CA PRO A 82 -18.59 16.98 -6.16
C PRO A 82 -17.08 17.06 -6.38
N VAL A 83 -16.62 18.10 -7.09
CA VAL A 83 -15.20 18.35 -7.37
C VAL A 83 -14.76 19.64 -6.68
N TYR A 84 -13.75 19.52 -5.83
CA TYR A 84 -13.04 20.63 -5.23
C TYR A 84 -11.97 21.09 -6.20
N ARG A 85 -11.99 22.38 -6.54
CA ARG A 85 -11.02 23.00 -7.42
C ARG A 85 -10.43 24.22 -6.72
N PHE A 86 -9.11 24.25 -6.57
CA PHE A 86 -8.43 25.34 -5.88
C PHE A 86 -7.01 25.54 -6.41
N VAL A 87 -6.43 26.69 -6.07
CA VAL A 87 -5.06 27.07 -6.44
C VAL A 87 -4.17 26.97 -5.22
N GLN A 88 -3.04 26.29 -5.36
CA GLN A 88 -1.96 26.20 -4.38
C GLN A 88 -0.84 27.17 -4.78
N ARG A 89 -0.68 28.25 -4.03
CA ARG A 89 0.36 29.26 -4.23
C ARG A 89 1.69 28.84 -3.62
N PRO A 90 2.81 29.51 -3.95
CA PRO A 90 4.09 29.27 -3.27
C PRO A 90 3.97 29.40 -1.75
N GLY A 91 4.46 28.39 -1.02
CA GLY A 91 4.36 28.30 0.43
C GLY A 91 3.11 27.58 0.94
N ASP A 92 2.08 27.40 0.11
CA ASP A 92 0.87 26.68 0.52
C ASP A 92 1.13 25.17 0.65
N LEU A 93 0.60 24.60 1.73
CA LEU A 93 0.59 23.16 1.98
C LEU A 93 -0.80 22.59 1.64
N VAL A 94 -0.81 21.56 0.80
CA VAL A 94 -2.01 20.77 0.50
C VAL A 94 -1.93 19.46 1.28
N TRP A 95 -2.95 19.23 2.09
CA TRP A 95 -3.19 17.96 2.77
C TRP A 95 -4.24 17.16 1.99
N ILE A 96 -3.84 16.01 1.46
CA ILE A 96 -4.72 15.07 0.79
C ILE A 96 -5.11 13.99 1.79
N ASN A 97 -6.40 13.90 2.10
CA ASN A 97 -6.90 12.93 3.07
C ASN A 97 -6.92 11.51 2.47
N ALA A 98 -6.97 10.50 3.35
CA ALA A 98 -6.95 9.09 2.98
C ALA A 98 -7.98 8.77 1.90
N GLY A 99 -7.55 8.10 0.84
CA GLY A 99 -8.40 7.68 -0.27
C GLY A 99 -8.94 8.79 -1.18
N THR A 100 -8.53 10.06 -1.01
CA THR A 100 -9.01 11.15 -1.89
C THR A 100 -8.51 10.97 -3.33
N VAL A 101 -9.44 10.86 -4.29
CA VAL A 101 -9.13 10.89 -5.72
C VAL A 101 -8.78 12.31 -6.12
N HIS A 102 -7.62 12.53 -6.71
CA HIS A 102 -7.16 13.86 -7.08
C HIS A 102 -6.26 13.87 -8.32
N TRP A 103 -6.15 15.04 -8.95
CA TRP A 103 -5.25 15.32 -10.07
C TRP A 103 -4.79 16.78 -10.04
N VAL A 104 -3.64 17.06 -10.65
CA VAL A 104 -2.94 18.34 -10.47
C VAL A 104 -2.34 18.82 -11.79
N GLN A 105 -2.39 20.13 -12.02
CA GLN A 105 -1.71 20.77 -13.14
C GLN A 105 -0.91 22.00 -12.66
N ALA A 106 0.32 22.15 -13.13
CA ALA A 106 1.07 23.39 -12.94
C ALA A 106 0.50 24.51 -13.85
N THR A 107 0.21 25.67 -13.27
CA THR A 107 -0.22 26.85 -14.03
C THR A 107 0.97 27.73 -14.40
N GLY A 108 2.04 27.71 -13.59
CA GLY A 108 3.30 28.40 -13.81
C GLY A 108 4.52 27.48 -13.78
N TRP A 109 5.72 28.06 -13.82
CA TRP A 109 6.96 27.35 -13.49
C TRP A 109 7.07 27.22 -11.98
N CYS A 110 7.12 26.00 -11.47
CA CYS A 110 7.20 25.77 -10.04
C CYS A 110 7.86 24.43 -9.71
N ASN A 111 8.31 24.31 -8.47
CA ASN A 111 8.68 23.03 -7.91
C ASN A 111 7.70 22.65 -6.80
N ASN A 112 7.45 21.36 -6.60
CA ASN A 112 6.74 20.86 -5.43
C ASN A 112 7.59 19.81 -4.71
N ILE A 113 7.44 19.73 -3.39
CA ILE A 113 7.89 18.57 -2.62
C ILE A 113 6.67 17.84 -2.07
N ALA A 114 6.70 16.51 -2.08
CA ALA A 114 5.62 15.71 -1.53
C ALA A 114 6.12 14.41 -0.88
N TRP A 115 5.33 13.93 0.06
CA TRP A 115 5.51 12.63 0.72
C TRP A 115 4.17 12.17 1.33
N ASN A 116 4.08 10.88 1.67
CA ASN A 116 2.92 10.33 2.38
C ASN A 116 3.14 10.32 3.89
N CYS A 117 2.06 10.46 4.63
CA CYS A 117 2.11 10.51 6.09
C CYS A 117 2.04 9.12 6.74
N PRO A 118 2.60 8.96 7.96
CA PRO A 118 2.43 7.73 8.74
C PRO A 118 0.98 7.58 9.24
N LEU A 119 0.62 6.38 9.70
CA LEU A 119 -0.72 6.04 10.21
C LEU A 119 -1.20 6.95 11.37
N ASN A 120 -0.29 7.50 12.16
CA ASN A 120 -0.60 8.28 13.37
C ASN A 120 -0.39 9.79 13.16
N VAL A 121 -1.12 10.41 12.25
CA VAL A 121 -1.16 11.88 12.16
C VAL A 121 -2.35 12.43 12.95
N PRO A 122 -2.15 13.45 13.82
CA PRO A 122 -3.20 14.01 14.68
C PRO A 122 -4.45 14.55 13.95
N MET A 123 -4.35 14.80 12.65
CA MET A 123 -5.38 15.45 11.83
C MET A 123 -6.46 14.47 11.31
N LEU A 124 -6.35 13.17 11.61
CA LEU A 124 -7.27 12.14 11.12
C LEU A 124 -7.56 11.09 12.20
N SER A 125 -8.74 10.44 12.12
CA SER A 125 -8.99 9.18 12.83
C SER A 125 -8.01 8.10 12.33
N PRO A 126 -7.11 7.60 13.19
CA PRO A 126 -6.15 6.56 12.79
C PRO A 126 -6.84 5.27 12.31
N ALA A 127 -8.03 4.95 12.85
CA ALA A 127 -8.86 3.84 12.40
C ALA A 127 -9.27 3.98 10.92
N TYR A 128 -9.70 5.17 10.52
CA TYR A 128 -10.15 5.44 9.15
C TYR A 128 -9.02 5.26 8.13
N GLN A 129 -7.81 5.78 8.43
CA GLN A 129 -6.64 5.57 7.56
C GLN A 129 -6.30 4.09 7.44
N TYR A 130 -6.29 3.36 8.56
CA TYR A 130 -5.92 1.95 8.57
C TYR A 130 -6.94 1.10 7.80
N GLN A 131 -8.23 1.37 7.96
CA GLN A 131 -9.30 0.72 7.22
C GLN A 131 -9.11 0.88 5.70
N LEU A 132 -9.03 2.12 5.19
CA LEU A 132 -8.88 2.37 3.75
C LEU A 132 -7.58 1.79 3.17
N ALA A 133 -6.53 1.71 3.98
CA ALA A 133 -5.26 1.13 3.57
C ALA A 133 -5.33 -0.40 3.44
N LEU A 134 -6.04 -1.07 4.35
CA LEU A 134 -6.32 -2.51 4.25
C LEU A 134 -7.28 -2.83 3.11
N GLU A 135 -8.37 -2.07 2.95
CA GLU A 135 -9.32 -2.25 1.83
C GLU A 135 -8.61 -2.13 0.48
N ARG A 136 -7.74 -1.12 0.31
CA ARG A 136 -6.93 -1.00 -0.90
C ARG A 136 -5.90 -2.12 -1.03
N TYR A 137 -5.32 -2.58 0.06
CA TYR A 137 -4.37 -3.69 0.03
C TYR A 137 -5.01 -4.97 -0.52
N GLU A 138 -6.21 -5.31 -0.05
CA GLU A 138 -6.98 -6.46 -0.55
C GLU A 138 -7.47 -6.26 -1.98
N TRP A 139 -7.95 -5.05 -2.32
CA TRP A 139 -8.39 -4.74 -3.68
C TRP A 139 -7.25 -4.83 -4.70
N ASN A 140 -6.06 -4.38 -4.32
CA ASN A 140 -4.86 -4.49 -5.14
C ASN A 140 -4.52 -5.96 -5.45
N GLU A 141 -4.63 -6.85 -4.46
CA GLU A 141 -4.43 -8.29 -4.67
C GLU A 141 -5.44 -8.86 -5.69
N VAL A 142 -6.73 -8.50 -5.58
CA VAL A 142 -7.77 -8.89 -6.54
C VAL A 142 -7.47 -8.38 -7.96
N LYS A 143 -6.90 -7.18 -8.07
CA LYS A 143 -6.54 -6.54 -9.35
C LYS A 143 -5.13 -6.90 -9.85
N ASN A 144 -4.38 -7.75 -9.15
CA ASN A 144 -2.97 -8.05 -9.44
C ASN A 144 -2.09 -6.80 -9.53
N VAL A 145 -2.35 -5.81 -8.67
CA VAL A 145 -1.55 -4.60 -8.52
C VAL A 145 -0.71 -4.73 -7.25
N LYS A 146 0.56 -4.31 -7.33
CA LYS A 146 1.45 -4.33 -6.16
C LYS A 146 1.03 -3.32 -5.11
N SER A 147 0.80 -3.79 -3.88
CA SER A 147 0.72 -2.91 -2.71
C SER A 147 2.12 -2.48 -2.28
N ILE A 148 2.47 -1.22 -2.54
CA ILE A 148 3.77 -0.65 -2.17
C ILE A 148 3.94 -0.58 -0.65
N VAL A 149 2.84 -0.47 0.10
CA VAL A 149 2.84 -0.58 1.57
C VAL A 149 2.54 -2.03 1.97
N PRO A 150 3.50 -2.74 2.62
CA PRO A 150 3.31 -4.11 3.10
C PRO A 150 2.46 -4.09 4.38
N MET A 151 1.14 -4.07 4.21
CA MET A 151 0.20 -3.82 5.32
C MET A 151 0.29 -4.86 6.42
N ILE A 152 0.62 -6.12 6.11
CA ILE A 152 0.77 -7.15 7.14
C ILE A 152 2.01 -6.87 7.97
N HIS A 153 3.16 -6.64 7.33
CA HIS A 153 4.40 -6.28 8.02
C HIS A 153 4.26 -4.99 8.84
N VAL A 154 3.62 -3.95 8.29
CA VAL A 154 3.36 -2.69 9.01
C VAL A 154 2.49 -2.94 10.23
N SER A 155 1.42 -3.72 10.12
CA SER A 155 0.53 -4.03 11.24
C SER A 155 1.26 -4.71 12.40
N TRP A 156 2.12 -5.69 12.11
CA TRP A 156 2.96 -6.33 13.12
C TRP A 156 3.96 -5.35 13.77
N ASN A 157 4.56 -4.45 13.00
CA ASN A 157 5.48 -3.45 13.54
C ASN A 157 4.76 -2.43 14.44
N VAL A 158 3.56 -1.99 14.05
CA VAL A 158 2.73 -1.10 14.87
C VAL A 158 2.40 -1.78 16.19
N ALA A 159 1.94 -3.03 16.16
CA ALA A 159 1.61 -3.80 17.37
C ALA A 159 2.80 -3.98 18.33
N ARG A 160 4.03 -4.04 17.79
CA ARG A 160 5.27 -4.16 18.59
C ARG A 160 5.73 -2.85 19.23
N THR A 161 5.50 -1.72 18.58
CA THR A 161 6.24 -0.48 18.88
C THR A 161 5.35 0.68 19.30
N VAL A 162 4.05 0.60 19.03
CA VAL A 162 3.11 1.71 19.22
C VAL A 162 2.01 1.29 20.18
N LYS A 163 1.77 2.13 21.19
CA LYS A 163 0.59 2.02 22.04
C LYS A 163 -0.60 2.67 21.33
N ILE A 164 -1.69 1.93 21.17
CA ILE A 164 -2.90 2.40 20.51
C ILE A 164 -3.95 2.64 21.57
N SER A 165 -4.44 3.88 21.67
CA SER A 165 -5.52 4.25 22.59
C SER A 165 -6.91 4.27 21.94
N ASP A 166 -6.96 4.28 20.60
CA ASP A 166 -8.22 4.28 19.86
C ASP A 166 -8.80 2.86 19.79
N PRO A 167 -9.99 2.60 20.36
CA PRO A 167 -10.54 1.25 20.44
C PRO A 167 -10.83 0.62 19.08
N ASP A 168 -11.21 1.43 18.08
CA ASP A 168 -11.58 0.91 16.76
C ASP A 168 -10.35 0.56 15.94
N LEU A 169 -9.32 1.41 15.93
CA LEU A 169 -8.01 1.04 15.36
C LEU A 169 -7.43 -0.19 16.05
N TYR A 170 -7.50 -0.27 17.39
CA TYR A 170 -7.04 -1.43 18.13
C TYR A 170 -7.72 -2.72 17.65
N LYS A 171 -9.06 -2.73 17.54
CA LYS A 171 -9.82 -3.89 17.05
C LYS A 171 -9.41 -4.27 15.63
N MET A 172 -9.26 -3.30 14.74
CA MET A 172 -8.88 -3.55 13.34
C MET A 172 -7.48 -4.17 13.24
N ILE A 173 -6.48 -3.59 13.90
CA ILE A 173 -5.11 -4.14 13.92
C ILE A 173 -5.14 -5.53 14.55
N LYS A 174 -5.77 -5.70 15.72
CA LYS A 174 -5.85 -6.99 16.41
C LYS A 174 -6.49 -8.06 15.52
N TYR A 175 -7.54 -7.72 14.79
CA TYR A 175 -8.16 -8.63 13.83
C TYR A 175 -7.20 -9.00 12.68
N CYS A 176 -6.52 -8.03 12.08
CA CYS A 176 -5.51 -8.27 11.05
C CYS A 176 -4.39 -9.21 11.53
N LEU A 177 -3.87 -9.00 12.75
CA LEU A 177 -2.86 -9.88 13.35
C LEU A 177 -3.40 -11.30 13.53
N LEU A 178 -4.62 -11.45 14.03
CA LEU A 178 -5.25 -12.77 14.22
C LEU A 178 -5.38 -13.54 12.90
N GLN A 179 -5.80 -12.87 11.81
CA GLN A 179 -5.88 -13.51 10.50
C GLN A 179 -4.50 -13.88 9.97
N SER A 180 -3.50 -13.01 10.15
CA SER A 180 -2.12 -13.28 9.78
C SER A 180 -1.54 -14.50 10.51
N ILE A 181 -1.78 -14.65 11.82
CA ILE A 181 -1.37 -15.83 12.61
C ILE A 181 -2.03 -17.09 12.05
N LYS A 182 -3.36 -17.06 11.84
CA LYS A 182 -4.10 -18.21 11.30
C LYS A 182 -3.55 -18.65 9.96
N HIS A 183 -3.29 -17.70 9.06
CA HIS A 183 -2.70 -17.99 7.76
C HIS A 183 -1.32 -18.64 7.89
N CYS A 184 -0.43 -18.04 8.69
CA CYS A 184 0.91 -18.59 8.94
C CYS A 184 0.84 -20.01 9.52
N GLN A 185 -0.05 -20.24 10.50
CA GLN A 185 -0.21 -21.54 11.15
C GLN A 185 -0.70 -22.61 10.16
N VAL A 186 -1.77 -22.32 9.40
CA VAL A 186 -2.31 -23.26 8.40
C VAL A 186 -1.28 -23.60 7.33
N GLN A 187 -0.54 -22.59 6.84
CA GLN A 187 0.51 -22.78 5.84
C GLN A 187 1.66 -23.63 6.40
N ARG A 188 2.12 -23.33 7.62
CA ARG A 188 3.16 -24.10 8.31
C ARG A 188 2.76 -25.56 8.51
N GLU A 189 1.55 -25.82 9.00
CA GLU A 189 1.02 -27.17 9.20
C GLU A 189 0.87 -27.94 7.87
N SER A 190 0.43 -27.26 6.81
CA SER A 190 0.36 -27.83 5.45
C SER A 190 1.73 -28.28 4.96
N LEU A 191 2.77 -27.45 5.14
CA LEU A 191 4.14 -27.77 4.76
C LEU A 191 4.74 -28.92 5.56
N LEU A 192 4.51 -28.95 6.86
CA LEU A 192 4.95 -30.04 7.73
C LEU A 192 4.27 -31.37 7.36
N ARG A 193 2.97 -31.35 7.07
CA ARG A 193 2.23 -32.54 6.58
C ARG A 193 2.76 -33.03 5.23
N ALA A 194 3.23 -32.13 4.37
CA ALA A 194 3.87 -32.47 3.11
C ALA A 194 5.35 -32.91 3.26
N GLY A 195 5.87 -33.03 4.50
CA GLY A 195 7.25 -33.43 4.77
C GLY A 195 8.29 -32.39 4.37
N LYS A 196 7.90 -31.12 4.20
CA LYS A 196 8.81 -30.03 3.80
C LYS A 196 9.53 -29.47 5.02
N LYS A 197 10.85 -29.37 4.91
CA LYS A 197 11.69 -28.72 5.92
C LYS A 197 11.48 -27.22 5.87
N ILE A 198 11.17 -26.64 7.02
CA ILE A 198 11.09 -25.20 7.22
C ILE A 198 12.34 -24.78 7.99
N ALA A 199 13.15 -23.90 7.40
CA ALA A 199 14.35 -23.38 8.05
C ALA A 199 14.04 -22.02 8.69
N TYR A 200 14.45 -21.84 9.94
CA TYR A 200 14.31 -20.55 10.61
C TYR A 200 15.36 -19.58 10.10
N GLN A 201 14.93 -18.41 9.64
CA GLN A 201 15.78 -17.29 9.26
C GLN A 201 15.17 -16.01 9.82
N GLY A 202 15.54 -15.70 11.07
CA GLY A 202 15.11 -14.49 11.74
C GLY A 202 15.46 -13.23 10.97
N ARG A 203 14.64 -12.19 11.12
CA ARG A 203 14.86 -10.93 10.43
C ARG A 203 16.06 -10.16 10.96
N VAL A 204 16.72 -9.46 10.05
CA VAL A 204 17.77 -8.50 10.40
C VAL A 204 17.21 -7.08 10.50
N LYS A 205 17.93 -6.22 11.21
CA LYS A 205 17.55 -4.81 11.33
C LYS A 205 17.50 -4.17 9.94
N ASP A 206 16.47 -3.35 9.71
CA ASP A 206 16.25 -2.61 8.46
C ASP A 206 16.04 -3.50 7.21
N GLU A 207 15.76 -4.80 7.41
CA GLU A 207 15.36 -5.70 6.33
C GLU A 207 14.00 -5.27 5.75
N PRO A 208 13.84 -5.18 4.42
CA PRO A 208 12.57 -4.83 3.80
C PRO A 208 11.54 -5.96 3.92
N ALA A 209 10.26 -5.64 3.75
CA ALA A 209 9.25 -6.66 3.53
C ALA A 209 9.46 -7.34 2.16
N TYR A 210 9.08 -8.61 2.09
CA TYR A 210 9.24 -9.41 0.88
C TYR A 210 7.95 -9.44 0.07
N TYR A 211 8.12 -9.53 -1.24
CA TYR A 211 7.04 -9.65 -2.21
C TYR A 211 7.32 -10.84 -3.13
N CYS A 212 6.26 -11.46 -3.63
CA CYS A 212 6.40 -12.52 -4.61
C CYS A 212 6.92 -11.95 -5.93
N ASN A 213 7.97 -12.56 -6.47
CA ASN A 213 8.58 -12.16 -7.74
C ASN A 213 7.67 -12.35 -8.97
N GLU A 214 6.54 -13.04 -8.84
CA GLU A 214 5.65 -13.35 -9.97
C GLU A 214 4.36 -12.54 -9.97
N CYS A 215 3.75 -12.38 -8.81
CA CYS A 215 2.44 -11.75 -8.69
C CYS A 215 2.44 -10.55 -7.73
N ASP A 216 3.61 -10.12 -7.25
CA ASP A 216 3.80 -8.92 -6.45
C ASP A 216 3.02 -8.82 -5.13
N VAL A 217 2.40 -9.92 -4.67
CA VAL A 217 1.76 -9.98 -3.34
C VAL A 217 2.80 -9.96 -2.23
N GLU A 218 2.45 -9.34 -1.09
CA GLU A 218 3.30 -9.40 0.11
C GLU A 218 3.45 -10.86 0.58
N VAL A 219 4.67 -11.26 0.89
CA VAL A 219 4.97 -12.60 1.44
C VAL A 219 5.46 -12.41 2.86
N PHE A 220 4.54 -12.57 3.82
CA PHE A 220 4.83 -12.38 5.23
C PHE A 220 5.17 -13.70 5.93
N ASN A 221 6.21 -13.67 6.77
CA ASN A 221 6.70 -14.75 7.62
C ASN A 221 7.27 -15.99 6.90
N ILE A 222 6.48 -16.70 6.09
CA ILE A 222 6.89 -17.93 5.42
C ILE A 222 7.26 -17.63 3.98
N LEU A 223 8.56 -17.67 3.67
CA LEU A 223 9.11 -17.32 2.35
C LEU A 223 9.42 -18.57 1.54
N PHE A 224 9.00 -18.60 0.27
CA PHE A 224 9.35 -19.66 -0.67
C PHE A 224 10.47 -19.18 -1.57
N VAL A 225 11.67 -19.72 -1.37
CA VAL A 225 12.88 -19.21 -2.00
C VAL A 225 13.42 -20.18 -3.04
N THR A 226 13.78 -19.64 -4.20
CA THR A 226 14.49 -20.37 -5.26
C THR A 226 15.79 -19.67 -5.60
N SER A 227 16.85 -20.42 -5.89
CA SER A 227 18.09 -19.86 -6.45
C SER A 227 17.88 -19.49 -7.91
N ASP A 228 18.27 -18.28 -8.30
CA ASP A 228 18.28 -17.91 -9.71
C ASP A 228 19.33 -18.73 -10.49
N THR A 229 18.98 -19.10 -11.73
CA THR A 229 19.82 -19.93 -12.62
C THR A 229 20.98 -19.14 -13.25
N GLY A 230 21.03 -17.81 -13.05
CA GLY A 230 21.96 -16.87 -13.68
C GLY A 230 23.31 -16.64 -12.99
N GLY A 231 23.78 -17.51 -12.09
CA GLY A 231 25.18 -17.50 -11.63
C GLY A 231 25.57 -16.44 -10.59
N ARG A 232 24.61 -15.70 -10.01
CA ARG A 232 24.82 -14.92 -8.79
C ARG A 232 23.94 -15.49 -7.68
N ASN A 233 24.41 -15.43 -6.43
CA ASN A 233 23.69 -15.83 -5.21
C ASN A 233 22.46 -14.94 -4.94
N THR A 234 21.58 -14.76 -5.92
CA THR A 234 20.35 -14.00 -5.82
C THR A 234 19.21 -14.97 -5.61
N TYR A 235 18.64 -14.90 -4.42
CA TYR A 235 17.49 -15.67 -3.99
C TYR A 235 16.21 -14.92 -4.38
N LEU A 236 15.31 -15.57 -5.09
CA LEU A 236 14.00 -15.02 -5.45
C LEU A 236 12.94 -15.52 -4.47
N VAL A 237 12.14 -14.60 -3.94
CA VAL A 237 11.03 -14.91 -3.03
C VAL A 237 9.74 -15.08 -3.82
N HIS A 238 8.96 -16.09 -3.45
CA HIS A 238 7.66 -16.41 -4.01
C HIS A 238 6.62 -16.56 -2.90
N CYS A 239 5.35 -16.35 -3.24
CA CYS A 239 4.24 -16.82 -2.41
C CYS A 239 4.02 -18.32 -2.63
N GLU A 240 3.26 -18.97 -1.76
CA GLU A 240 2.99 -20.41 -1.86
C GLU A 240 2.34 -20.80 -3.20
N GLY A 241 1.34 -20.04 -3.65
CA GLY A 241 0.62 -20.32 -4.90
C GLY A 241 1.55 -20.34 -6.11
N CYS A 242 2.40 -19.31 -6.22
CA CYS A 242 3.43 -19.18 -7.25
C CYS A 242 4.46 -20.31 -7.18
N ALA A 243 4.99 -20.60 -5.98
CA ALA A 243 5.96 -21.67 -5.79
C ALA A 243 5.40 -23.05 -6.18
N ARG A 244 4.13 -23.33 -5.84
CA ARG A 244 3.44 -24.57 -6.23
C ARG A 244 3.13 -24.65 -7.72
N ARG A 245 2.85 -23.51 -8.38
CA ARG A 245 2.67 -23.47 -9.84
C ARG A 245 3.95 -23.83 -10.60
N ARG A 246 5.13 -23.42 -10.10
CA ARG A 246 6.42 -23.84 -10.68
C ARG A 246 6.69 -25.33 -10.52
N GLY A 247 6.30 -25.90 -9.38
CA GLY A 247 6.42 -27.32 -9.12
C GLY A 247 5.52 -27.73 -7.97
N GLY A 248 4.51 -28.56 -8.24
CA GLY A 248 3.48 -28.93 -7.27
C GLY A 248 4.03 -29.54 -5.97
N GLY A 249 5.19 -30.21 -6.06
CA GLY A 249 5.90 -30.79 -4.93
C GLY A 249 6.93 -29.88 -4.26
N LEU A 250 7.04 -28.60 -4.63
CA LEU A 250 8.04 -27.64 -4.11
C LEU A 250 9.48 -28.21 -4.18
N ALA A 251 9.81 -28.89 -5.28
CA ALA A 251 11.16 -29.40 -5.52
C ALA A 251 12.11 -28.24 -5.84
N GLY A 252 13.28 -28.18 -5.21
CA GLY A 252 14.22 -27.07 -5.38
C GLY A 252 13.81 -25.76 -4.72
N VAL A 253 12.72 -25.75 -3.93
CA VAL A 253 12.26 -24.58 -3.17
C VAL A 253 12.69 -24.72 -1.71
N VAL A 254 13.40 -23.72 -1.20
CA VAL A 254 13.75 -23.59 0.22
C VAL A 254 12.65 -22.80 0.91
N VAL A 255 12.11 -23.32 2.01
CA VAL A 255 11.11 -22.62 2.81
C VAL A 255 11.78 -22.00 4.03
N LEU A 256 11.62 -20.69 4.20
CA LEU A 256 12.16 -19.93 5.33
C LEU A 256 11.02 -19.42 6.22
N GLU A 257 11.21 -19.45 7.52
CA GLU A 257 10.31 -18.87 8.53
C GLU A 257 11.03 -17.71 9.23
N GLN A 258 10.45 -16.51 9.16
CA GLN A 258 11.06 -15.30 9.71
C GLN A 258 10.76 -15.07 11.19
N TYR A 259 9.57 -15.45 11.62
CA TYR A 259 9.08 -15.28 12.99
C TYR A 259 8.53 -16.62 13.48
N LYS A 260 8.94 -17.02 14.67
CA LYS A 260 8.40 -18.24 15.28
C LYS A 260 6.95 -18.01 15.69
N THR A 261 6.14 -19.07 15.69
CA THR A 261 4.75 -19.00 16.15
C THR A 261 4.64 -18.39 17.54
N GLU A 262 5.54 -18.77 18.46
CA GLU A 262 5.55 -18.25 19.84
C GLU A 262 5.87 -16.75 19.88
N GLU A 263 6.73 -16.26 18.98
CA GLU A 263 7.06 -14.84 18.88
C GLU A 263 5.84 -14.03 18.42
N LEU A 264 5.13 -14.50 17.39
CA LEU A 264 3.91 -13.86 16.90
C LEU A 264 2.80 -13.88 17.96
N MET A 265 2.64 -14.98 18.69
CA MET A 265 1.67 -15.07 19.78
C MET A 265 2.00 -14.12 20.93
N GLN A 266 3.27 -14.02 21.33
CA GLN A 266 3.68 -13.08 22.38
C GLN A 266 3.41 -11.62 21.99
N ILE A 267 3.70 -11.23 20.75
CA ILE A 267 3.41 -9.89 20.24
C ILE A 267 1.89 -9.65 20.22
N TYR A 268 1.13 -10.64 19.74
CA TYR A 268 -0.32 -10.56 19.71
C TYR A 268 -0.89 -10.38 21.12
N ASP A 269 -0.54 -11.23 22.08
CA ASP A 269 -1.04 -11.16 23.45
C ASP A 269 -0.62 -9.87 24.17
N GLY A 270 0.61 -9.40 23.91
CA GLY A 270 1.14 -8.15 24.46
C GLY A 270 0.53 -6.88 23.85
N PHE A 271 -0.10 -6.97 22.67
CA PHE A 271 -0.79 -5.83 22.06
C PHE A 271 -2.16 -5.65 22.71
N THR A 272 -2.27 -4.72 23.65
CA THR A 272 -3.51 -4.37 24.36
C THR A 272 -3.83 -2.89 24.17
N LEU A 273 -5.12 -2.55 24.38
CA LEU A 273 -5.59 -1.17 24.46
C LEU A 273 -5.01 -0.46 25.71
#